data_AF-A0A4P6UAC1-F1
#
_entry.id   AF-A0A4P6UAC1-F1
#
_cell.length_a   1.000
_cell.length_b   1.000
_cell.length_c   1.000
_cell.angle_alpha   90.00
_cell.angle_beta   90.00
_cell.angle_gamma   90.00
#
_symmetry.space_group_name_H-M   'P 1'
#
loop_
_entity.id
_entity.type
_entity.pdbx_description
1 polymer ?
#
loop_
_entity_poly.entity_id
_entity_poly.type
_entity_poly.pdbx_seq_one_letter_code
_entity_poly.pdbx_strand_id
1 'polypeptide(L)'
;MTALVAAGLCAVAAVLAYDIIGGSVAVEAPTPACPPTTRDHDFGPTRAGSAELMVPGSPVAATACRYDGIRYDGSAPLGLTRAGLLSGEVLDKVVEVLNESVPTSPTACRPVDGRASAVSVIFRYESGPLVEVRWGTDRCGLVTNGIRSAKLSTVAIPPYWG
;
A
#
# COMPACT_ATOMS: atom_id res chain seq x y z
N MET A 1 9.43 86.49 7.42
CA MET A 1 9.58 86.00 6.04
C MET A 1 9.68 84.47 6.09
N THR A 2 8.70 83.83 5.46
CA THR A 2 8.60 82.45 4.89
C THR A 2 9.95 81.76 4.59
N ALA A 3 10.18 80.44 4.61
CA ALA A 3 9.39 79.19 4.70
C ALA A 3 10.35 78.00 5.08
N LEU A 4 9.96 77.00 5.90
CA LEU A 4 9.65 75.57 5.58
C LEU A 4 10.62 74.85 4.61
N VAL A 5 11.15 73.64 4.88
CA VAL A 5 10.53 72.28 4.74
C VAL A 5 11.53 71.21 5.31
N ALA A 6 11.18 70.41 6.33
CA ALA A 6 10.83 68.95 6.34
C ALA A 6 12.02 67.96 6.12
N ALA A 7 12.08 66.72 6.60
CA ALA A 7 11.38 65.88 7.57
C ALA A 7 12.22 64.58 7.68
N GLY A 8 12.11 63.80 8.76
CA GLY A 8 12.73 62.48 8.83
C GLY A 8 12.67 61.79 10.19
N LEU A 9 11.47 61.64 10.75
CA LEU A 9 11.17 60.70 11.83
C LEU A 9 10.92 59.30 11.23
N CYS A 10 11.54 58.26 11.78
CA CYS A 10 10.93 56.93 11.88
C CYS A 10 11.66 56.11 12.95
N ALA A 11 11.06 56.06 14.14
CA ALA A 11 11.26 55.00 15.11
C ALA A 11 10.24 53.89 14.81
N VAL A 12 10.67 52.63 14.74
CA VAL A 12 9.79 51.46 14.97
C VAL A 12 10.61 50.39 15.68
N ALA A 13 10.26 50.14 16.95
CA ALA A 13 10.49 48.87 17.62
C ALA A 13 9.29 47.97 17.31
N ALA A 14 9.52 46.71 16.93
CA ALA A 14 8.51 45.67 16.95
C ALA A 14 9.17 44.30 17.20
N VAL A 15 8.90 43.77 18.39
CA VAL A 15 9.13 42.40 18.84
C VAL A 15 8.15 41.49 18.09
N LEU A 16 8.61 40.40 17.47
CA LEU A 16 7.77 39.21 17.26
C LEU A 16 8.62 37.94 17.38
N ALA A 17 8.21 37.11 18.34
CA ALA A 17 8.61 35.72 18.50
C ALA A 17 8.40 34.97 17.18
N TYR A 18 9.42 34.25 16.70
CA TYR A 18 9.17 33.17 15.76
C TYR A 18 8.97 31.90 16.57
N ASP A 19 7.70 31.58 16.73
CA ASP A 19 7.22 30.31 17.24
C ASP A 19 7.98 29.15 16.62
N ILE A 20 8.25 28.20 17.49
CA ILE A 20 8.58 26.82 17.22
C ILE A 20 7.41 26.25 16.41
N ILE A 21 7.40 26.46 15.10
CA ILE A 21 6.60 25.64 14.21
C ILE A 21 7.47 24.42 13.96
N GLY A 22 7.25 23.41 14.80
CA GLY A 22 7.62 22.02 14.54
C GLY A 22 6.92 21.56 13.27
N GLY A 23 7.39 22.08 12.13
CA GLY A 23 7.16 21.49 10.83
C GLY A 23 7.93 20.20 10.86
N SER A 24 7.29 19.13 11.35
CA SER A 24 7.62 17.80 10.92
C SER A 24 7.51 17.83 9.40
N VAL A 25 8.65 18.02 8.73
CA VAL A 25 8.79 17.66 7.32
C VAL A 25 8.33 16.22 7.30
N ALA A 26 7.12 15.99 6.77
CA ALA A 26 6.64 14.66 6.54
C ALA A 26 7.62 14.08 5.52
N VAL A 27 8.63 13.37 6.02
CA VAL A 27 9.53 12.60 5.18
C VAL A 27 8.61 11.54 4.60
N GLU A 28 8.16 11.79 3.38
CA GLU A 28 7.34 10.85 2.65
C GLU A 28 8.19 9.59 2.50
N ALA A 29 7.86 8.58 3.31
CA ALA A 29 8.58 7.33 3.29
C ALA A 29 8.53 6.77 1.85
N PRO A 30 9.66 6.32 1.30
CA PRO A 30 9.73 5.88 -0.08
C PRO A 30 8.65 4.83 -0.35
N THR A 31 7.93 4.99 -1.46
CA THR A 31 6.90 4.05 -1.87
C THR A 31 7.50 2.65 -2.00
N PRO A 32 6.92 1.61 -1.39
CA PRO A 32 7.44 0.26 -1.53
C PRO A 32 7.39 -0.16 -3.00
N ALA A 33 8.53 -0.60 -3.53
CA ALA A 33 8.67 -1.06 -4.89
C ALA A 33 8.16 -2.51 -5.04
N CYS A 34 7.59 -2.82 -6.20
CA CYS A 34 7.27 -4.20 -6.55
C CYS A 34 8.55 -5.01 -6.76
N PRO A 35 8.70 -6.16 -6.10
CA PRO A 35 9.73 -7.13 -6.47
C PRO A 35 9.66 -7.48 -7.96
N PRO A 36 10.78 -7.83 -8.61
CA PRO A 36 10.79 -8.20 -10.02
C PRO A 36 10.11 -9.55 -10.28
N THR A 37 10.05 -10.42 -9.27
CA THR A 37 9.40 -11.74 -9.35
C THR A 37 8.65 -12.09 -8.07
N THR A 38 7.75 -13.08 -8.15
CA THR A 38 7.04 -13.59 -6.96
C THR A 38 7.91 -14.43 -6.01
N ARG A 39 9.18 -14.73 -6.34
CA ARG A 39 9.98 -15.72 -5.58
C ARG A 39 10.69 -15.18 -4.34
N ASP A 40 10.83 -13.87 -4.21
CA ASP A 40 12.00 -13.37 -3.48
C ASP A 40 11.76 -12.72 -2.12
N HIS A 41 10.67 -13.02 -1.40
CA HIS A 41 10.63 -12.68 0.03
C HIS A 41 9.54 -13.42 0.81
N ASP A 42 9.88 -13.77 2.04
CA ASP A 42 8.91 -14.04 3.09
C ASP A 42 8.01 -12.82 3.29
N PHE A 43 6.81 -13.05 3.80
CA PHE A 43 6.01 -11.94 4.31
C PHE A 43 6.87 -11.19 5.33
N GLY A 44 6.91 -9.86 5.18
CA GLY A 44 7.67 -9.00 6.08
C GLY A 44 7.22 -9.12 7.55
N PRO A 45 7.85 -8.37 8.47
CA PRO A 45 7.47 -8.40 9.88
C PRO A 45 5.97 -8.19 10.09
N THR A 46 5.38 -9.03 10.93
CA THR A 46 3.96 -9.01 11.25
C THR A 46 3.51 -7.70 11.89
N ARG A 47 2.46 -7.09 11.35
CA ARG A 47 1.75 -5.97 12.00
C ARG A 47 0.73 -6.50 13.01
N ALA A 48 0.57 -5.84 14.15
CA ALA A 48 -0.49 -6.18 15.12
C ALA A 48 -1.87 -6.13 14.45
N GLY A 49 -2.72 -7.12 14.73
CA GLY A 49 -4.05 -7.27 14.11
C GLY A 49 -4.07 -8.11 12.81
N SER A 50 -2.93 -8.59 12.33
CA SER A 50 -2.84 -9.36 11.07
C SER A 50 -3.43 -10.78 11.15
N ALA A 51 -3.71 -11.27 12.37
CA ALA A 51 -4.39 -12.56 12.55
C ALA A 51 -5.91 -12.43 12.35
N GLU A 52 -6.45 -11.25 12.67
CA GLU A 52 -7.89 -10.94 12.61
C GLU A 52 -8.28 -10.34 11.25
N LEU A 53 -7.44 -9.45 10.72
CA LEU A 53 -7.68 -8.70 9.49
C LEU A 53 -6.61 -8.99 8.43
N MET A 54 -7.00 -8.95 7.15
CA MET A 54 -6.02 -9.02 6.06
C MET A 54 -5.13 -7.77 6.06
N VAL A 55 -5.74 -6.61 6.30
CA VAL A 55 -5.09 -5.31 6.33
C VAL A 55 -5.47 -4.60 7.64
N PRO A 56 -4.70 -4.76 8.73
CA PRO A 56 -5.01 -4.13 10.01
C PRO A 56 -4.71 -2.63 10.03
N GLY A 57 -5.46 -1.86 10.82
CA GLY A 57 -5.29 -0.41 10.97
C GLY A 57 -5.68 0.39 9.72
N SER A 58 -5.05 1.56 9.53
CA SER A 58 -5.37 2.49 8.43
C SER A 58 -4.12 2.74 7.58
N PRO A 59 -3.93 2.03 6.47
CA PRO A 59 -2.83 2.32 5.56
C PRO A 59 -3.03 3.67 4.87
N VAL A 60 -1.93 4.34 4.53
CA VAL A 60 -1.92 5.67 3.89
C VAL A 60 -1.66 5.60 2.38
N ALA A 61 -1.09 4.49 1.92
CA ALA A 61 -0.86 4.19 0.52
C ALA A 61 -0.69 2.67 0.35
N ALA A 62 -0.86 2.17 -0.87
CA ALA A 62 -0.42 0.82 -1.20
C ALA A 62 0.14 0.72 -2.61
N THR A 63 1.04 -0.22 -2.84
CA THR A 63 1.52 -0.56 -4.18
C THR A 63 0.89 -1.88 -4.62
N ALA A 64 0.18 -1.89 -5.74
CA ALA A 64 -0.34 -3.11 -6.37
C ALA A 64 0.64 -3.60 -7.44
N CYS A 65 1.00 -4.88 -7.38
CA CYS A 65 1.98 -5.54 -8.23
C CYS A 65 1.34 -6.75 -8.89
N ARG A 66 1.17 -6.73 -10.22
CA ARG A 66 0.69 -7.88 -10.99
C ARG A 66 1.87 -8.63 -11.59
N TYR A 67 1.80 -9.95 -11.45
CA TYR A 67 2.76 -10.88 -11.99
C TYR A 67 2.02 -11.87 -12.88
N ASP A 68 2.53 -12.12 -14.06
CA ASP A 68 1.99 -13.12 -14.98
C ASP A 68 3.14 -14.06 -15.42
N GLY A 69 2.79 -15.28 -15.80
CA GLY A 69 3.75 -16.25 -16.31
C GLY A 69 3.13 -17.61 -16.60
N ILE A 70 4.00 -18.57 -16.92
CA ILE A 70 3.61 -19.96 -17.14
C ILE A 70 4.35 -20.84 -16.13
N ARG A 71 3.59 -21.62 -15.36
CA ARG A 71 4.04 -22.63 -14.40
C ARG A 71 3.72 -24.02 -14.95
N TYR A 72 4.61 -24.56 -15.77
CA TYR A 72 4.48 -25.93 -16.28
C TYR A 72 4.76 -27.01 -15.22
N ASP A 73 5.52 -26.67 -14.18
CA ASP A 73 5.97 -27.58 -13.12
C ASP A 73 5.79 -27.00 -11.70
N GLY A 74 5.10 -25.86 -11.60
CA GLY A 74 4.88 -25.16 -10.33
C GLY A 74 6.11 -24.45 -9.75
N SER A 75 7.27 -24.51 -10.40
CA SER A 75 8.53 -24.06 -9.81
C SER A 75 8.94 -22.66 -10.25
N ALA A 76 8.64 -22.23 -11.49
CA ALA A 76 9.06 -20.91 -11.96
C ALA A 76 8.32 -19.74 -11.25
N PRO A 77 9.05 -18.67 -10.84
CA PRO A 77 8.40 -17.47 -10.33
C PRO A 77 7.74 -16.69 -11.45
N LEU A 78 6.67 -15.96 -11.12
CA LEU A 78 5.99 -15.09 -12.07
C LEU A 78 6.75 -13.77 -12.17
N GLY A 79 6.87 -13.21 -13.37
CA GLY A 79 7.54 -11.94 -13.61
C GLY A 79 6.58 -10.77 -13.43
N LEU A 80 7.08 -9.66 -12.89
CA LEU A 80 6.31 -8.42 -12.75
C LEU A 80 5.89 -7.91 -14.14
N THR A 81 4.59 -7.70 -14.33
CA THR A 81 4.02 -7.20 -15.60
C THR A 81 3.39 -5.82 -15.45
N ARG A 82 2.85 -5.50 -14.27
CA ARG A 82 2.27 -4.19 -14.00
C ARG A 82 2.44 -3.80 -12.54
N ALA A 83 2.66 -2.52 -12.29
CA ALA A 83 2.66 -1.93 -10.96
C ALA A 83 1.82 -0.65 -10.96
N GLY A 84 1.24 -0.30 -9.81
CA GLY A 84 0.49 0.93 -9.63
C GLY A 84 0.35 1.34 -8.17
N LEU A 85 0.27 2.65 -7.93
CA LEU A 85 0.00 3.21 -6.62
C LEU A 85 -1.52 3.25 -6.37
N LEU A 86 -1.93 2.87 -5.16
CA LEU A 86 -3.28 2.98 -4.64
C LEU A 86 -3.28 4.01 -3.51
N SER A 87 -4.21 4.97 -3.57
CA SER A 87 -4.37 6.04 -2.58
C SER A 87 -5.81 6.52 -2.54
N GLY A 88 -6.18 7.22 -1.47
CA GLY A 88 -7.52 7.80 -1.29
C GLY A 88 -8.63 6.74 -1.35
N GLU A 89 -9.75 7.08 -1.97
CA GLU A 89 -10.95 6.24 -2.01
C GLU A 89 -10.71 4.84 -2.61
N VAL A 90 -9.77 4.72 -3.56
CA VAL A 90 -9.41 3.42 -4.14
C VAL A 90 -8.72 2.53 -3.10
N LEU A 91 -7.84 3.10 -2.29
CA LEU A 91 -7.17 2.37 -1.21
C LEU A 91 -8.21 1.88 -0.20
N ASP A 92 -9.12 2.76 0.23
CA ASP A 92 -10.14 2.45 1.23
C ASP A 92 -11.02 1.28 0.78
N LYS A 93 -11.49 1.31 -0.47
CA LYS A 93 -12.28 0.21 -1.07
C LYS A 93 -11.51 -1.11 -1.13
N VAL A 94 -10.22 -1.07 -1.45
CA VAL A 94 -9.39 -2.30 -1.47
C VAL A 94 -9.23 -2.86 -0.06
N VAL A 95 -9.00 -2.01 0.94
CA VAL A 95 -8.89 -2.42 2.34
C VAL A 95 -10.20 -3.06 2.83
N GLU A 96 -11.34 -2.44 2.54
CA GLU A 96 -12.67 -2.95 2.86
C GLU A 96 -12.88 -4.35 2.28
N VAL A 97 -12.72 -4.52 0.96
CA VAL A 97 -12.90 -5.81 0.28
C VAL A 97 -11.99 -6.91 0.84
N LEU A 98 -10.73 -6.58 1.13
CA LEU A 98 -9.79 -7.55 1.70
C LEU A 98 -10.15 -7.95 3.13
N ASN A 99 -10.67 -7.01 3.94
CA ASN A 99 -11.04 -7.28 5.33
C ASN A 99 -12.41 -7.97 5.46
N GLU A 100 -13.30 -7.84 4.48
CA GLU A 100 -14.56 -8.59 4.38
C GLU A 100 -14.39 -10.03 3.86
N SER A 101 -13.17 -10.42 3.49
CA SER A 101 -12.86 -11.77 3.01
C SER A 101 -13.17 -12.85 4.05
N VAL A 102 -13.72 -13.97 3.58
CA VAL A 102 -14.15 -15.08 4.43
C VAL A 102 -12.96 -15.99 4.73
N PRO A 103 -12.64 -16.29 6.00
CA PRO A 103 -11.54 -17.20 6.35
C PRO A 103 -11.62 -18.52 5.59
N THR A 104 -10.47 -19.02 5.12
CA THR A 104 -10.42 -20.28 4.36
C THR A 104 -9.11 -21.02 4.54
N SER A 105 -9.11 -22.32 4.22
CA SER A 105 -7.90 -23.15 4.21
C SER A 105 -7.19 -23.08 2.84
N PRO A 106 -5.86 -22.93 2.79
CA PRO A 106 -5.11 -22.84 1.53
C PRO A 106 -5.12 -24.14 0.70
N THR A 107 -5.52 -25.28 1.29
CA THR A 107 -5.59 -26.58 0.59
C THR A 107 -6.69 -26.67 -0.46
N ALA A 108 -7.60 -25.69 -0.54
CA ALA A 108 -8.74 -25.73 -1.46
C ALA A 108 -8.40 -25.43 -2.93
N CYS A 109 -7.15 -25.10 -3.26
CA CYS A 109 -6.81 -24.46 -4.54
C CYS A 109 -5.67 -25.13 -5.31
N ARG A 110 -5.95 -25.50 -6.56
CA ARG A 110 -4.96 -26.01 -7.51
C ARG A 110 -5.08 -25.26 -8.84
N PRO A 111 -3.96 -24.84 -9.46
CA PRO A 111 -3.97 -24.30 -10.81
C PRO A 111 -4.47 -25.35 -11.80
N VAL A 112 -5.31 -24.95 -12.76
CA VAL A 112 -5.94 -25.89 -13.71
C VAL A 112 -5.17 -25.96 -15.05
N ASP A 113 -4.56 -24.87 -15.50
CA ASP A 113 -4.14 -24.73 -16.92
C ASP A 113 -2.67 -24.33 -17.14
N GLY A 114 -1.81 -24.45 -16.12
CA GLY A 114 -0.38 -24.09 -16.20
C GLY A 114 -0.08 -22.59 -16.37
N ARG A 115 -1.04 -21.76 -16.81
CA ARG A 115 -0.95 -20.30 -16.70
C ARG A 115 -1.21 -19.89 -15.26
N ALA A 116 -0.43 -18.94 -14.78
CA ALA A 116 -0.62 -18.38 -13.45
C ALA A 116 -0.46 -16.86 -13.50
N SER A 117 -1.32 -16.18 -12.78
CA SER A 117 -1.07 -14.81 -12.37
C SER A 117 -1.19 -14.67 -10.87
N ALA A 118 -0.53 -13.65 -10.35
CA ALA A 118 -0.59 -13.28 -8.96
C ALA A 118 -0.66 -11.77 -8.86
N VAL A 119 -1.32 -11.30 -7.83
CA VAL A 119 -1.30 -9.91 -7.42
C VAL A 119 -0.77 -9.85 -5.99
N SER A 120 0.18 -8.95 -5.75
CA SER A 120 0.61 -8.56 -4.42
C SER A 120 0.22 -7.11 -4.19
N VAL A 121 -0.34 -6.81 -3.02
CA VAL A 121 -0.64 -5.44 -2.58
C VAL A 121 0.16 -5.16 -1.31
N ILE A 122 1.05 -4.18 -1.38
CA ILE A 122 1.94 -3.82 -0.28
C ILE A 122 1.43 -2.52 0.36
N PHE A 123 0.85 -2.63 1.55
CA PHE A 123 0.26 -1.53 2.30
C PHE A 123 1.30 -0.80 3.17
N ARG A 124 1.32 0.52 3.02
CA ARG A 124 2.15 1.45 3.79
C ARG A 124 1.32 2.17 4.84
N TYR A 125 1.92 2.43 5.98
CA TYR A 125 1.31 3.13 7.11
C TYR A 125 2.18 4.32 7.51
N GLU A 126 1.63 5.24 8.32
CA GLU A 126 2.39 6.33 8.95
C GLU A 126 3.58 5.82 9.77
N SER A 127 3.41 4.67 10.43
CA SER A 127 4.44 4.03 11.25
C SER A 127 4.29 2.51 11.30
N GLY A 128 5.37 1.83 11.71
CA GLY A 128 5.41 0.38 11.89
C GLY A 128 5.63 -0.40 10.59
N PRO A 129 5.50 -1.74 10.65
CA PRO A 129 5.80 -2.60 9.50
C PRO A 129 4.74 -2.50 8.40
N LEU A 130 5.17 -2.74 7.16
CA LEU A 130 4.29 -2.88 6.00
C LEU A 130 3.46 -4.17 6.13
N VAL A 131 2.33 -4.22 5.43
CA VAL A 131 1.54 -5.45 5.29
C VAL A 131 1.50 -5.80 3.81
N GLU A 132 1.92 -7.01 3.45
CA GLU A 132 1.76 -7.53 2.10
C GLU A 132 0.55 -8.47 2.09
N VAL A 133 -0.35 -8.28 1.13
CA VAL A 133 -1.42 -9.24 0.83
C VAL A 133 -1.19 -9.81 -0.56
N ARG A 134 -1.03 -11.13 -0.64
CA ARG A 134 -0.88 -11.88 -1.88
C ARG A 134 -2.17 -12.55 -2.28
N TRP A 135 -2.42 -12.57 -3.57
CA TRP A 135 -3.59 -13.17 -4.19
C TRP A 135 -3.16 -13.96 -5.44
N GLY A 136 -3.51 -15.23 -5.49
CA GLY A 136 -3.41 -16.04 -6.71
C GLY A 136 -4.63 -15.83 -7.59
N THR A 137 -4.44 -15.48 -8.87
CA THR A 137 -5.56 -15.33 -9.82
C THR A 137 -6.06 -16.67 -10.36
N ASP A 138 -5.58 -17.79 -9.83
CA ASP A 138 -6.29 -19.05 -9.99
C ASP A 138 -7.75 -18.82 -9.52
N ARG A 139 -8.73 -19.46 -10.18
CA ARG A 139 -10.18 -19.16 -10.01
C ARG A 139 -10.73 -19.37 -8.59
N CYS A 140 -9.84 -19.63 -7.66
CA CYS A 140 -10.02 -19.81 -6.26
C CYS A 140 -10.20 -18.52 -5.45
N GLY A 141 -9.62 -17.40 -5.90
CA GLY A 141 -9.70 -16.13 -5.15
C GLY A 141 -9.10 -16.23 -3.75
N LEU A 142 -8.08 -17.08 -3.56
CA LEU A 142 -7.38 -17.24 -2.30
C LEU A 142 -6.45 -16.04 -2.07
N VAL A 143 -6.60 -15.39 -0.92
CA VAL A 143 -5.78 -14.26 -0.50
C VAL A 143 -5.14 -14.53 0.86
N THR A 144 -3.92 -14.04 1.07
CA THR A 144 -3.19 -14.23 2.33
C THR A 144 -2.25 -13.07 2.63
N ASN A 145 -2.09 -12.75 3.91
CA ASN A 145 -1.09 -11.81 4.43
C ASN A 145 0.10 -12.50 5.12
N GLY A 146 0.27 -13.81 4.90
CA GLY A 146 1.30 -14.64 5.54
C GLY A 146 0.90 -15.25 6.88
N ILE A 147 -0.18 -14.77 7.49
CA ILE A 147 -0.68 -15.25 8.79
C ILE A 147 -2.10 -15.77 8.67
N ARG A 148 -2.96 -14.98 8.03
CA ARG A 148 -4.34 -15.31 7.71
C ARG A 148 -4.45 -15.71 6.25
N SER A 149 -5.34 -16.65 5.96
CA SER A 149 -5.80 -16.98 4.61
C SER A 149 -7.32 -16.81 4.53
N ALA A 150 -7.79 -16.26 3.42
CA ALA A 150 -9.21 -16.03 3.19
C ALA A 150 -9.55 -16.17 1.70
N LYS A 151 -10.84 -16.24 1.41
CA LYS A 151 -11.39 -16.25 0.06
C LYS A 151 -12.15 -14.95 -0.18
N LEU A 152 -11.91 -14.32 -1.32
CA LEU A 152 -12.71 -13.20 -1.78
C LEU A 152 -14.08 -13.71 -2.27
N SER A 153 -15.15 -13.11 -1.76
CA SER A 153 -16.55 -13.41 -2.13
C SER A 153 -16.86 -13.00 -3.57
N THR A 154 -16.18 -11.97 -4.06
CA THR A 154 -16.28 -11.49 -5.43
C THR A 154 -14.88 -11.24 -5.97
N VAL A 155 -14.57 -11.76 -7.17
CA VAL A 155 -13.37 -11.41 -7.93
C VAL A 155 -13.61 -10.04 -8.59
N ALA A 156 -14.04 -9.06 -7.80
CA ALA A 156 -14.20 -7.68 -8.23
C ALA A 156 -12.85 -6.99 -7.99
N ILE A 157 -12.13 -6.97 -9.08
CA ILE A 157 -10.75 -6.64 -9.25
C ILE A 157 -10.72 -5.14 -9.64
N PRO A 158 -10.23 -4.19 -8.80
CA PRO A 158 -10.10 -2.79 -9.17
C PRO A 158 -9.49 -2.61 -10.57
N PRO A 159 -9.82 -1.53 -11.31
CA PRO A 159 -9.51 -1.38 -12.74
C PRO A 159 -8.01 -1.50 -13.10
N TYR A 160 -7.12 -1.36 -12.11
CA TYR A 160 -5.67 -1.53 -12.27
C TYR A 160 -5.23 -2.99 -12.47
N TRP A 161 -6.10 -3.93 -12.15
CA TRP A 161 -5.79 -5.35 -12.15
C TRP A 161 -6.22 -6.06 -13.46
N GLY A 162 -6.91 -5.36 -14.39
CA GLY A 162 -7.34 -5.84 -15.73
C GLY A 162 -6.26 -5.78 -16.80
#